data_AF-K9GSL0-F1
#
_entry.id   AF-K9GSL0-F1
#
_cell.length_a   1.000
_cell.length_b   1.000
_cell.length_c   1.000
_cell.angle_alpha   90.00
_cell.angle_beta   90.00
_cell.angle_gamma   90.00
#
_symmetry.space_group_name_H-M   'P 1'
#
loop_
_entity.id
_entity.type
_entity.pdbx_description
1 polymer ?
#
loop_
_entity_poly.entity_id
_entity_poly.type
_entity_poly.pdbx_seq_one_letter_code
_entity_poly.pdbx_strand_id
1 'polypeptide(L)'
;MRYPASEKLEIIRLVEQSHLPVRRTLDKLGIPTTTFYRWYDRYQRLGTAGLRDRTSGPGRVWNRIPDAVRQDIVALALERPELSPRELAMTFTDTRRYFVSEASVYRLLKAHDLITSPAFVVIKAADAFKDQTTRPNQLWQTDFTYLKVIGWGWFYLSTILDDFSRYIIAWKLCTTMKADDVTDTLKLALAASGCDTARIVRGGPRNPDRMLSWSATV
;
A
#
# COMPACT_ATOMS: atom_id res chain seq x y z
N MET A 1 31.11 -15.87 16.63
CA MET A 1 30.51 -17.06 17.26
C MET A 1 29.67 -16.61 18.45
N ARG A 2 28.39 -16.98 18.53
CA ARG A 2 27.53 -16.68 19.70
C ARG A 2 27.55 -17.90 20.62
N TYR A 3 28.05 -17.72 21.84
CA TYR A 3 28.11 -18.77 22.83
C TYR A 3 26.83 -18.76 23.69
N PRO A 4 26.08 -19.88 23.80
CA PRO A 4 24.98 -20.00 24.74
C PRO A 4 25.47 -19.86 26.18
N ALA A 5 24.56 -19.54 27.10
CA ALA A 5 24.92 -19.29 28.50
C ALA A 5 25.57 -20.51 29.18
N SER A 6 25.18 -21.72 28.79
CA SER A 6 25.77 -22.98 29.25
C SER A 6 27.24 -23.09 28.86
N GLU A 7 27.56 -22.84 27.59
CA GLU A 7 28.93 -22.92 27.07
C GLU A 7 29.83 -21.84 27.70
N LYS A 8 29.31 -20.62 27.89
CA LYS A 8 30.04 -19.57 28.64
C LYS A 8 30.37 -20.00 30.06
N LEU A 9 29.47 -20.69 30.74
CA LEU A 9 29.68 -21.17 32.12
C LEU A 9 30.74 -22.28 32.15
N GLU A 10 30.71 -23.19 31.18
CA GLU A 10 31.71 -24.25 31.04
C GLU A 10 33.11 -23.68 30.78
N ILE A 11 33.21 -22.68 29.89
CA ILE A 11 34.46 -21.95 29.63
C ILE A 11 34.98 -21.29 30.91
N ILE A 12 34.12 -20.66 31.71
CA ILE A 12 34.52 -20.05 32.98
C ILE A 12 35.07 -21.09 33.95
N ARG A 13 34.37 -22.21 34.14
CA ARG A 13 34.82 -23.30 35.02
C ARG A 13 36.15 -23.90 34.56
N LEU A 14 36.31 -24.09 33.24
CA LEU A 14 37.53 -24.63 32.67
C LEU A 14 38.72 -23.69 32.89
N VAL A 15 38.51 -22.37 32.80
CA VAL A 15 39.55 -21.38 33.12
C VAL A 15 39.86 -21.34 34.61
N GLU A 16 38.86 -21.41 35.50
CA GLU A 16 39.05 -21.43 36.96
C GLU A 16 39.80 -22.68 37.44
N GLN A 17 39.60 -23.82 36.79
CA GLN A 17 40.22 -25.11 37.14
C GLN A 17 41.55 -25.37 36.41
N SER A 18 41.92 -24.51 35.45
CA SER A 18 43.14 -24.69 34.67
C SER A 18 44.37 -24.33 35.48
N HIS A 19 45.40 -25.17 35.40
CA HIS A 19 46.74 -24.88 35.92
C HIS A 19 47.54 -23.95 35.00
N LEU A 20 47.01 -23.64 33.81
CA LEU A 20 47.65 -22.74 32.84
C LEU A 20 47.17 -21.30 33.06
N PRO A 21 48.01 -20.29 32.75
CA PRO A 21 47.59 -18.89 32.77
C PRO A 21 46.35 -18.65 31.90
N VAL A 22 45.41 -17.82 32.37
CA VAL A 22 44.12 -17.51 31.73
C VAL A 22 44.26 -17.24 30.23
N ARG A 23 45.22 -16.41 29.83
CA ARG A 23 45.47 -16.07 28.42
C ARG A 23 45.79 -17.29 27.58
N ARG A 24 46.66 -18.19 28.08
CA ARG A 24 47.06 -19.41 27.37
C ARG A 24 45.91 -20.42 27.25
N THR A 25 45.04 -20.49 28.27
CA THR A 25 43.83 -21.31 28.23
C THR A 25 42.84 -20.78 27.19
N LEU A 26 42.61 -19.47 27.16
CA LEU A 26 41.69 -18.82 26.21
C LEU A 26 42.19 -18.84 24.76
N ASP A 27 43.50 -18.70 24.54
CA ASP A 27 44.11 -18.81 23.22
C ASP A 27 43.86 -20.21 22.62
N LYS A 28 43.94 -21.28 23.43
CA LYS A 28 43.59 -22.65 22.99
C LYS A 28 42.12 -22.81 22.63
N LEU A 29 41.23 -22.06 23.27
CA LEU A 29 39.78 -22.07 23.00
C LEU A 29 39.38 -21.11 21.87
N GLY A 30 40.31 -20.30 21.34
CA GLY A 30 40.01 -19.29 20.34
C GLY A 30 39.13 -18.14 20.86
N ILE A 31 39.17 -17.86 22.17
CA ILE A 31 38.32 -16.84 22.81
C ILE A 31 39.14 -15.59 23.12
N PRO A 32 38.75 -14.40 22.62
CA PRO A 32 39.42 -13.17 23.01
C PRO A 32 39.32 -12.91 24.51
N THR A 33 40.44 -12.56 25.14
CA THR A 33 40.53 -12.27 26.58
C THR A 33 39.53 -11.21 27.05
N THR A 34 39.31 -10.17 26.25
CA THR A 34 38.33 -9.11 26.53
C THR A 34 36.89 -9.63 26.58
N THR A 35 36.56 -10.63 25.76
CA THR A 35 35.24 -11.27 25.75
C THR A 35 35.05 -12.14 26.98
N PHE A 36 36.08 -12.91 27.36
CA PHE A 36 36.07 -13.71 28.59
C PHE A 36 35.87 -12.84 29.84
N TYR A 37 36.69 -11.81 30.05
CA TYR A 37 36.58 -10.98 31.25
C TYR A 37 35.24 -10.24 31.34
N ARG A 38 34.63 -9.87 30.21
CA ARG A 38 33.28 -9.30 30.17
C ARG A 38 32.21 -10.31 30.63
N TRP A 39 32.35 -11.59 30.31
CA TRP A 39 31.46 -12.63 30.82
C TRP A 39 31.74 -12.93 32.29
N TYR A 40 33.02 -12.99 32.66
CA TYR A 40 33.47 -13.27 34.02
C TYR A 40 33.02 -12.20 35.03
N ASP A 41 33.15 -10.91 34.69
CA ASP A 41 32.64 -9.81 35.52
C ASP A 41 31.11 -9.90 35.72
N ARG A 42 30.37 -10.27 34.67
CA ARG A 42 28.91 -10.48 34.78
C ARG A 42 28.55 -11.70 35.61
N TYR A 43 29.32 -12.77 35.49
CA TYR A 43 29.15 -13.98 36.29
C TYR A 43 29.41 -13.69 37.78
N GLN A 44 30.46 -12.94 38.09
CA GLN A 44 30.77 -12.51 39.46
C GLN A 44 29.66 -11.64 40.07
N ARG A 45 29.02 -10.76 39.27
CA ARG A 45 27.96 -9.86 39.76
C ARG A 45 26.57 -10.47 39.83
N LEU A 46 26.22 -11.32 38.86
CA LEU A 46 24.83 -11.77 38.62
C LEU A 46 24.69 -13.30 38.57
N GLY A 47 25.77 -14.04 38.86
CA GLY A 47 25.82 -15.49 38.74
C GLY A 47 25.58 -15.99 37.32
N THR A 48 25.04 -17.21 37.21
CA THR A 48 24.73 -17.86 35.93
C THR A 48 23.71 -17.07 35.10
N ALA A 49 22.82 -16.30 35.73
CA ALA A 49 21.85 -15.45 35.05
C ALA A 49 22.52 -14.33 34.23
N GLY A 50 23.70 -13.85 34.66
CA GLY A 50 24.49 -12.82 33.97
C GLY A 50 25.10 -13.26 32.63
N LEU A 51 25.15 -14.56 32.36
CA LEU A 51 25.73 -15.13 31.13
C LEU A 51 24.74 -15.21 29.96
N ARG A 52 23.44 -15.01 30.23
CA ARG A 52 22.40 -14.96 29.19
C ARG A 52 22.67 -13.78 28.24
N ASP A 53 22.43 -14.02 26.95
CA ASP A 53 22.51 -12.94 25.97
C ASP A 53 21.46 -11.87 26.29
N ARG A 54 21.89 -10.62 26.32
CA ARG A 54 21.01 -9.45 26.52
C ARG A 54 20.93 -8.71 25.19
N THR A 55 19.74 -8.29 24.82
CA THR A 55 19.53 -7.47 23.64
C THR A 55 20.19 -6.11 23.85
N SER A 56 21.17 -5.75 23.01
CA SER A 56 21.93 -4.49 23.10
C SER A 56 21.12 -3.25 22.71
N GLY A 57 19.80 -3.37 22.58
CA GLY A 57 18.94 -2.27 22.15
C GLY A 57 18.58 -1.35 23.31
N PRO A 58 18.32 -0.05 23.05
CA PRO A 58 17.67 0.81 24.03
C PRO A 58 16.33 0.16 24.41
N GLY A 59 16.20 -0.27 25.67
CA GLY A 59 15.06 -1.09 26.12
C GLY A 59 13.68 -0.46 25.83
N ARG A 60 13.63 0.86 25.66
CA ARG A 60 12.45 1.61 25.22
C ARG A 60 12.84 2.59 24.13
N VAL A 61 12.40 2.33 22.90
CA VAL A 61 12.49 3.31 21.81
C VAL A 61 11.55 4.47 22.16
N TRP A 62 12.06 5.69 22.24
CA TRP A 62 11.30 6.89 22.65
C TRP A 62 10.06 7.14 21.78
N ASN A 63 10.09 6.73 20.52
CA ASN A 63 8.97 6.78 19.58
C ASN A 63 7.96 5.62 19.68
N ARG A 64 8.11 4.74 20.66
CA ARG A 64 7.18 3.62 20.82
C ARG A 64 5.87 4.13 21.43
N ILE A 65 4.80 4.05 20.65
CA ILE A 65 3.42 4.23 21.14
C ILE A 65 3.23 3.36 22.40
N PRO A 66 2.81 3.93 23.55
CA PRO A 66 2.57 3.19 24.78
C PRO A 66 1.61 2.02 24.58
N ASP A 67 1.80 0.93 25.32
CA ASP A 67 1.01 -0.29 25.11
C ASP A 67 -0.49 -0.09 25.39
N ALA A 68 -0.84 0.80 26.33
CA ALA A 68 -2.24 1.20 26.56
C ALA A 68 -2.87 1.85 25.31
N VAL A 69 -2.14 2.77 24.67
CA VAL A 69 -2.61 3.43 23.44
C VAL A 69 -2.71 2.44 22.28
N ARG A 70 -1.80 1.46 22.20
CA ARG A 70 -1.88 0.39 21.20
C ARG A 70 -3.16 -0.45 21.39
N GLN A 71 -3.48 -0.82 22.62
CA GLN A 71 -4.69 -1.58 22.93
C GLN A 71 -5.94 -0.79 22.54
N ASP A 72 -5.96 0.52 22.80
CA ASP A 72 -7.08 1.38 22.39
C ASP A 72 -7.26 1.43 20.87
N ILE A 73 -6.16 1.50 20.10
CA ILE A 73 -6.22 1.48 18.61
C ILE A 73 -6.76 0.14 18.12
N VAL A 74 -6.32 -0.97 18.71
CA VAL A 74 -6.81 -2.31 18.35
C VAL A 74 -8.29 -2.45 18.69
N ALA A 75 -8.72 -1.97 19.86
CA ALA A 75 -10.13 -1.98 20.25
C ALA A 75 -11.00 -1.19 19.27
N LEU A 76 -10.56 0.01 18.86
CA LEU A 76 -11.27 0.82 17.86
C LEU A 76 -11.35 0.11 16.50
N ALA A 77 -10.28 -0.57 16.09
CA ALA A 77 -10.27 -1.34 14.84
C ALA A 77 -11.21 -2.55 14.86
N LEU A 78 -11.39 -3.19 16.03
CA LEU A 78 -12.35 -4.28 16.21
C LEU A 78 -13.80 -3.78 16.27
N GLU A 79 -14.02 -2.58 16.82
CA GLU A 79 -15.34 -1.94 16.84
C GLU A 79 -15.77 -1.50 15.43
N ARG A 80 -14.82 -1.07 14.60
CA ARG A 80 -15.04 -0.52 13.25
C ARG A 80 -14.12 -1.15 12.20
N PRO A 81 -14.35 -2.43 11.85
CA PRO A 81 -13.48 -3.19 10.95
C PRO A 81 -13.49 -2.69 9.49
N GLU A 82 -14.46 -1.84 9.13
CA GLU A 82 -14.59 -1.22 7.82
C GLU A 82 -13.60 -0.08 7.59
N LEU A 83 -13.06 0.52 8.65
CA LEU A 83 -12.19 1.68 8.54
C LEU A 83 -10.79 1.29 8.05
N SER A 84 -10.29 2.03 7.07
CA SER A 84 -8.91 1.90 6.63
C SER A 84 -7.92 2.31 7.74
N PRO A 85 -6.65 1.87 7.68
CA PRO A 85 -5.62 2.31 8.63
C PRO A 85 -5.47 3.83 8.72
N ARG A 86 -5.74 4.54 7.61
CA ARG A 86 -5.74 6.00 7.55
C ARG A 86 -6.91 6.60 8.31
N GLU A 87 -8.12 6.10 8.07
CA GLU A 87 -9.32 6.56 8.74
C GLU A 87 -9.25 6.28 10.24
N LEU A 88 -8.79 5.08 10.64
CA LEU A 88 -8.54 4.75 12.04
C LEU A 88 -7.54 5.72 12.70
N ALA A 89 -6.45 6.08 12.02
CA ALA A 89 -5.49 7.03 12.55
C ALA A 89 -6.10 8.43 12.75
N MET A 90 -6.90 8.91 11.80
CA MET A 90 -7.61 10.19 11.90
C MET A 90 -8.64 10.15 13.02
N THR A 91 -9.55 9.18 13.00
CA THR A 91 -10.59 9.00 14.02
C THR A 91 -9.99 8.88 15.42
N PHE A 92 -8.91 8.12 15.58
CA PHE A 92 -8.23 7.99 16.87
C PHE A 92 -7.62 9.31 17.34
N THR A 93 -6.96 10.04 16.44
CA THR A 93 -6.35 11.35 16.75
C THR A 93 -7.42 12.37 17.16
N ASP A 94 -8.56 12.38 16.49
CA ASP A 94 -9.65 13.32 16.75
C ASP A 94 -10.40 12.98 18.04
N THR A 95 -10.70 11.70 18.28
CA THR A 95 -11.50 11.24 19.43
C THR A 95 -10.69 11.13 20.72
N ARG A 96 -9.47 10.58 20.65
CA ARG A 96 -8.61 10.34 21.83
C ARG A 96 -7.59 11.46 22.07
N ARG A 97 -7.55 12.47 21.20
CA ARG A 97 -6.60 13.61 21.27
C ARG A 97 -5.13 13.17 21.37
N TYR A 98 -4.82 11.99 20.82
CA TYR A 98 -3.48 11.42 20.81
C TYR A 98 -3.07 11.13 19.37
N PHE A 99 -2.03 11.83 18.91
CA PHE A 99 -1.56 11.67 17.54
C PHE A 99 -0.97 10.27 17.29
N VAL A 100 -1.46 9.61 16.25
CA VAL A 100 -0.85 8.39 15.70
C VAL A 100 -0.74 8.50 14.20
N SER A 101 0.39 8.04 13.64
CA SER A 101 0.55 8.01 12.18
C SER A 101 -0.16 6.80 11.59
N GLU A 102 -0.73 6.99 10.39
CA GLU A 102 -1.31 5.91 9.56
C GLU A 102 -0.37 4.69 9.47
N ALA A 103 0.93 4.93 9.24
CA ALA A 103 1.92 3.85 9.16
C ALA A 103 2.10 3.06 10.46
N SER A 104 1.88 3.69 11.62
CA SER A 104 1.96 3.01 12.92
C SER A 104 0.69 2.20 13.19
N VAL A 105 -0.48 2.73 12.83
CA VAL A 105 -1.75 2.00 12.87
C VAL A 105 -1.68 0.79 11.95
N TYR A 106 -1.27 0.96 10.68
CA TYR A 106 -1.08 -0.13 9.73
C TYR A 106 -0.16 -1.23 10.30
N ARG A 107 1.01 -0.86 10.83
CA ARG A 107 1.96 -1.83 11.41
C ARG A 107 1.37 -2.57 12.61
N LEU A 108 0.57 -1.88 13.42
CA LEU A 108 -0.10 -2.49 14.57
C LEU A 108 -1.16 -3.49 14.10
N LEU A 109 -2.05 -3.07 13.20
CA LEU A 109 -3.08 -3.97 12.64
C LEU A 109 -2.45 -5.18 11.96
N LYS A 110 -1.38 -4.99 11.18
CA LYS A 110 -0.63 -6.08 10.56
C LYS A 110 -0.09 -7.09 11.58
N ALA A 111 0.47 -6.60 12.68
CA ALA A 111 1.05 -7.46 13.72
C ALA A 111 0.00 -8.25 14.51
N HIS A 112 -1.26 -7.82 14.45
CA HIS A 112 -2.42 -8.48 15.07
C HIS A 112 -3.29 -9.24 14.04
N ASP A 113 -2.84 -9.36 12.79
CA ASP A 113 -3.60 -9.97 11.69
C ASP A 113 -4.98 -9.32 11.43
N LEU A 114 -5.10 -8.01 11.73
CA LEU A 114 -6.31 -7.20 11.58
C LEU A 114 -6.33 -6.36 10.30
N ILE A 115 -5.41 -6.60 9.35
CA ILE A 115 -5.56 -6.02 8.02
C ILE A 115 -6.66 -6.79 7.32
N THR A 116 -7.86 -6.22 7.33
CA THR A 116 -8.95 -6.66 6.47
C THR A 116 -8.42 -6.62 5.04
N SER A 117 -8.27 -7.80 4.43
CA SER A 117 -8.03 -7.85 2.98
C SER A 117 -9.14 -7.03 2.35
N PRO A 118 -8.84 -6.04 1.48
CA PRO A 118 -9.89 -5.25 0.87
C PRO A 118 -10.91 -6.24 0.32
N ALA A 119 -12.14 -6.15 0.81
CA ALA A 119 -13.25 -6.72 0.07
C ALA A 119 -13.24 -5.93 -1.22
N PHE A 120 -12.51 -6.42 -2.23
CA PHE A 120 -12.63 -5.92 -3.57
C PHE A 120 -14.09 -6.21 -3.90
N VAL A 121 -14.95 -5.20 -3.73
CA VAL A 121 -16.17 -5.13 -4.48
C VAL A 121 -15.69 -4.94 -5.91
N VAL A 122 -15.24 -6.03 -6.52
CA VAL A 122 -15.00 -6.07 -7.94
C VAL A 122 -16.38 -5.81 -8.50
N ILE A 123 -16.59 -4.62 -9.06
CA ILE A 123 -17.70 -4.41 -9.96
C ILE A 123 -17.46 -5.43 -11.06
N LYS A 124 -18.11 -6.60 -10.96
CA LYS A 124 -18.14 -7.56 -12.05
C LYS A 124 -18.81 -6.82 -13.19
N ALA A 125 -18.04 -6.54 -14.24
CA ALA A 125 -18.63 -6.11 -15.49
C ALA A 125 -19.66 -7.16 -15.90
N ALA A 126 -20.87 -6.73 -16.28
CA ALA A 126 -21.82 -7.64 -16.88
C ALA A 126 -21.22 -8.18 -18.19
N ASP A 127 -21.46 -9.46 -18.50
CA ASP A 127 -20.93 -10.09 -19.70
C ASP A 127 -21.50 -9.48 -21.00
N ALA A 128 -22.62 -8.74 -20.90
CA ALA A 128 -23.25 -8.05 -22.02
C ALA A 128 -23.86 -6.71 -21.59
N PHE A 129 -23.90 -5.77 -22.55
CA PHE A 129 -24.71 -4.55 -22.43
C PHE A 129 -26.20 -4.91 -22.49
N LYS A 130 -27.03 -4.19 -21.71
CA LYS A 130 -28.48 -4.40 -21.65
C LYS A 130 -29.17 -4.07 -22.98
N ASP A 131 -28.69 -3.03 -23.64
CA ASP A 131 -29.19 -2.56 -24.93
C ASP A 131 -28.07 -2.77 -25.96
N GLN A 132 -28.11 -3.88 -26.68
CA GLN A 132 -27.13 -4.18 -27.73
C GLN A 132 -27.47 -3.44 -29.02
N THR A 133 -26.46 -2.86 -29.65
CA THR A 133 -26.57 -2.35 -31.01
C THR A 133 -26.66 -3.49 -32.02
N THR A 134 -27.39 -3.26 -33.11
CA THR A 134 -27.69 -4.27 -34.14
C THR A 134 -27.08 -3.95 -35.51
N ARG A 135 -26.61 -2.72 -35.70
CA ARG A 135 -25.98 -2.24 -36.93
C ARG A 135 -24.98 -1.11 -36.67
N PRO A 136 -24.02 -0.87 -37.57
CA PRO A 136 -23.15 0.31 -37.51
C PRO A 136 -23.96 1.61 -37.52
N ASN A 137 -23.39 2.63 -36.89
CA ASN A 137 -23.93 3.98 -36.70
C ASN A 137 -25.26 4.06 -35.94
N GLN A 138 -25.63 3.01 -35.20
CA GLN A 138 -26.82 3.03 -34.33
C GLN A 138 -26.53 3.75 -33.00
N LEU A 139 -25.32 3.59 -32.47
CA LEU A 139 -24.88 4.23 -31.24
C LEU A 139 -23.39 4.49 -31.32
N TRP A 140 -22.98 5.71 -31.00
CA TRP A 140 -21.57 6.03 -30.81
C TRP A 140 -21.26 6.25 -29.34
N GLN A 141 -20.11 5.75 -28.91
CA GLN A 141 -19.51 6.00 -27.62
C GLN A 141 -18.42 7.07 -27.77
N THR A 142 -18.30 7.95 -26.79
CA THR A 142 -17.18 8.88 -26.72
C THR A 142 -16.54 8.85 -25.35
N ASP A 143 -15.23 9.03 -25.33
CA ASP A 143 -14.43 9.09 -24.12
C ASP A 143 -13.20 9.99 -24.34
N PHE A 144 -12.68 10.52 -23.23
CA PHE A 144 -11.39 11.22 -23.19
C PHE A 144 -10.35 10.35 -22.51
N THR A 145 -9.33 9.95 -23.27
CA THR A 145 -8.16 9.28 -22.72
C THR A 145 -7.08 10.30 -22.36
N TYR A 146 -6.56 10.21 -21.13
CA TYR A 146 -5.58 11.14 -20.59
C TYR A 146 -4.18 10.59 -20.86
N LEU A 147 -3.39 11.36 -21.60
CA LEU A 147 -2.04 10.99 -22.01
C LEU A 147 -1.04 11.95 -21.37
N LYS A 148 -0.23 11.46 -20.43
CA LYS A 148 0.87 12.23 -19.85
C LYS A 148 2.13 12.02 -20.69
N VAL A 149 2.54 13.05 -21.42
CA VAL A 149 3.80 13.06 -22.17
C VAL A 149 4.88 13.68 -21.29
N ILE A 150 5.92 12.90 -20.99
CA ILE A 150 7.00 13.34 -20.11
C ILE A 150 7.70 14.55 -20.73
N GLY A 151 7.74 15.67 -19.99
CA GLY A 151 8.34 16.93 -20.42
C GLY A 151 7.42 17.86 -21.20
N TRP A 152 6.27 17.40 -21.69
CA TRP A 152 5.35 18.18 -22.55
C TRP A 152 3.99 18.41 -21.89
N GLY A 153 3.65 17.63 -20.86
CA GLY A 153 2.45 17.82 -20.07
C GLY A 153 1.33 16.84 -20.43
N TRP A 154 0.10 17.24 -20.12
CA TRP A 154 -1.10 16.44 -20.34
C TRP A 154 -1.73 16.73 -21.69
N PHE A 155 -2.09 15.66 -22.39
CA PHE A 155 -2.91 15.68 -23.59
C PHE A 155 -4.14 14.83 -23.37
N TYR A 156 -5.20 15.12 -24.12
CA TYR A 156 -6.50 14.51 -23.99
C TYR A 156 -6.94 14.02 -25.35
N LEU A 157 -6.96 12.70 -25.53
CA LEU A 157 -7.42 12.08 -26.77
C LEU A 157 -8.94 11.95 -26.71
N SER A 158 -9.63 12.79 -27.49
CA SER A 158 -11.07 12.67 -27.72
C SER A 158 -11.31 11.63 -28.80
N THR A 159 -12.18 10.66 -28.54
CA THR A 159 -12.53 9.60 -29.51
C THR A 159 -14.04 9.49 -29.69
N ILE A 160 -14.46 9.20 -30.92
CA ILE A 160 -15.82 8.77 -31.27
C ILE A 160 -15.71 7.36 -31.84
N LEU A 161 -16.28 6.40 -31.12
CA LEU A 161 -16.25 4.99 -31.44
C LEU A 161 -17.66 4.48 -31.75
N ASP A 162 -17.79 3.68 -32.79
CA ASP A 162 -19.02 2.98 -33.13
C ASP A 162 -19.24 1.79 -32.17
N ASP A 163 -20.37 1.74 -31.48
CA ASP A 163 -20.63 0.72 -30.47
C ASP A 163 -20.75 -0.71 -31.06
N PHE A 164 -21.31 -0.83 -32.27
CA PHE A 164 -21.56 -2.12 -32.92
C PHE A 164 -20.28 -2.72 -33.52
N SER A 165 -19.63 -1.95 -34.41
CA SER A 165 -18.46 -2.37 -35.16
C SER A 165 -17.14 -2.22 -34.39
N ARG A 166 -17.17 -1.48 -33.27
CA ARG A 166 -16.00 -1.08 -32.47
C ARG A 166 -14.99 -0.22 -33.23
N TYR A 167 -15.35 0.29 -34.39
CA TYR A 167 -14.50 1.13 -35.21
C TYR A 167 -14.39 2.54 -34.63
N ILE A 168 -13.19 3.12 -34.62
CA ILE A 168 -13.00 4.54 -34.27
C ILE A 168 -13.33 5.37 -35.50
N ILE A 169 -14.47 6.06 -35.47
CA ILE A 169 -14.96 6.88 -36.58
C ILE A 169 -14.11 8.15 -36.71
N ALA A 170 -13.82 8.79 -35.58
CA ALA A 170 -12.95 9.95 -35.54
C ALA A 170 -12.23 10.06 -34.19
N TRP A 171 -11.11 10.75 -34.19
CA TRP A 171 -10.36 11.08 -32.99
C TRP A 171 -9.66 12.42 -33.16
N LYS A 172 -9.39 13.09 -32.04
CA LYS A 172 -8.63 14.34 -31.99
C LYS A 172 -7.78 14.35 -30.74
N LEU A 173 -6.51 14.70 -30.88
CA LEU A 173 -5.63 14.94 -29.73
C LEU A 173 -5.73 16.41 -29.33
N CYS A 174 -6.20 16.65 -28.12
CA CYS A 174 -6.45 17.98 -27.58
C CYS A 174 -5.47 18.31 -26.44
N THR A 175 -5.20 19.59 -26.26
CA THR A 175 -4.44 20.12 -25.10
C THR A 175 -5.35 20.50 -23.95
N THR A 176 -6.67 20.52 -24.17
CA THR A 176 -7.71 20.79 -23.17
C THR A 176 -8.82 19.73 -23.18
N MET A 177 -9.72 19.79 -22.20
CA MET A 177 -10.91 18.93 -22.07
C MET A 177 -12.22 19.72 -22.23
N LYS A 178 -12.22 20.75 -23.06
CA LYS A 178 -13.38 21.64 -23.17
C LYS A 178 -14.48 20.97 -24.01
N ALA A 179 -15.72 21.43 -23.86
CA ALA A 179 -16.83 20.98 -24.68
C ALA A 179 -16.56 21.18 -26.19
N ASP A 180 -15.81 22.22 -26.55
CA ASP A 180 -15.41 22.50 -27.94
C ASP A 180 -14.53 21.37 -28.52
N ASP A 181 -13.66 20.76 -27.70
CA ASP A 181 -12.76 19.67 -28.13
C ASP A 181 -13.54 18.43 -28.57
N VAL A 182 -14.55 18.03 -27.79
CA VAL A 182 -15.43 16.90 -28.15
C VAL A 182 -16.39 17.27 -29.27
N THR A 183 -16.86 18.52 -29.32
CA THR A 183 -17.74 19.01 -30.40
C THR A 183 -17.04 18.95 -31.75
N ASP A 184 -15.77 19.34 -31.80
CA ASP A 184 -14.97 19.24 -33.03
C ASP A 184 -14.74 17.79 -33.45
N THR A 185 -14.47 16.91 -32.49
CA THR A 185 -14.29 15.48 -32.76
C THR A 185 -15.59 14.84 -33.28
N LEU A 186 -16.74 15.27 -32.74
CA LEU A 186 -18.06 14.83 -33.21
C LEU A 186 -18.35 15.33 -34.64
N LYS A 187 -18.02 16.57 -34.98
CA LYS A 187 -18.16 17.08 -36.37
C LYS A 187 -17.33 16.25 -37.36
N LEU A 188 -16.11 15.87 -36.98
CA LEU A 188 -15.28 14.97 -37.79
C LEU A 188 -15.95 13.60 -37.96
N ALA A 189 -16.55 13.07 -36.90
CA ALA A 189 -17.25 11.78 -36.97
C ALA A 189 -18.49 11.82 -37.86
N LEU A 190 -19.30 12.89 -37.81
CA LEU A 190 -20.46 13.07 -38.68
C LEU A 190 -20.03 13.10 -40.15
N ALA A 191 -19.00 13.87 -40.48
CA ALA A 191 -18.46 13.94 -41.83
C ALA A 191 -17.90 12.59 -42.32
N ALA A 192 -17.17 11.86 -41.46
CA ALA A 192 -16.56 10.58 -41.82
C ALA A 192 -17.58 9.45 -41.97
N SER A 193 -18.65 9.46 -41.17
CA SER A 193 -19.71 8.43 -41.19
C SER A 193 -20.78 8.68 -42.25
N GLY A 194 -20.85 9.89 -42.82
CA GLY A 194 -21.93 10.32 -43.72
C GLY A 194 -23.26 10.52 -43.02
N CYS A 195 -23.25 10.70 -41.69
CA CYS A 195 -24.46 10.91 -40.89
C CYS A 195 -24.73 12.41 -40.72
N ASP A 196 -25.99 12.83 -40.91
CA ASP A 196 -26.35 14.26 -40.89
C ASP A 196 -26.49 14.84 -39.48
N THR A 197 -26.93 14.02 -38.52
CA THR A 197 -27.18 14.46 -37.14
C THR A 197 -26.81 13.39 -36.13
N ALA A 198 -26.54 13.84 -34.89
CA ALA A 198 -26.28 12.98 -33.74
C ALA A 198 -27.07 13.52 -32.54
N ARG A 199 -27.81 12.65 -31.85
CA ARG A 199 -28.58 13.01 -30.65
C ARG A 199 -27.98 12.42 -29.39
N ILE A 200 -27.80 13.26 -28.38
CA ILE A 200 -27.28 12.84 -27.08
C ILE A 200 -28.34 12.02 -26.33
N VAL A 201 -28.04 10.75 -26.12
CA VAL A 201 -28.66 9.84 -25.17
C VAL A 201 -27.79 9.85 -23.92
N ARG A 202 -28.35 10.17 -22.75
CA ARG A 202 -27.63 9.99 -21.47
C ARG A 202 -27.93 8.59 -20.96
N GLY A 203 -26.88 7.78 -20.76
CA GLY A 203 -27.00 6.55 -19.97
C GLY A 203 -27.31 6.89 -18.51
N GLY A 204 -28.29 6.20 -17.91
CA GLY A 204 -28.68 6.33 -16.49
C GLY A 204 -27.52 6.07 -15.49
N PRO A 205 -27.80 6.19 -14.17
CA PRO A 205 -26.85 6.67 -13.17
C PRO A 205 -25.63 5.77 -13.06
N ARG A 206 -24.51 6.18 -13.67
CA ARG A 206 -23.22 5.55 -13.46
C ARG A 206 -22.17 6.62 -13.21
N ASN A 207 -21.85 6.74 -11.94
CA ASN A 207 -20.66 7.38 -11.36
C ASN A 207 -20.47 8.89 -11.67
N PRO A 208 -20.71 9.79 -10.70
CA PRO A 208 -20.54 11.23 -10.88
C PRO A 208 -19.09 11.66 -11.19
N ASP A 209 -18.11 10.77 -10.95
CA ASP A 209 -16.68 11.05 -11.17
C ASP A 209 -16.13 10.58 -12.53
N ARG A 210 -16.95 9.93 -13.37
CA ARG A 210 -16.58 9.63 -14.77
C ARG A 210 -17.38 10.53 -15.71
N MET A 211 -16.73 11.62 -16.08
CA MET A 211 -17.21 12.62 -17.03
C MET A 211 -17.67 11.95 -18.33
N LEU A 212 -19.00 11.90 -18.51
CA LEU A 212 -19.70 12.01 -19.78
C LEU A 212 -19.45 10.89 -20.81
N SER A 213 -20.06 9.72 -20.59
CA SER A 213 -20.46 8.86 -21.71
C SER A 213 -21.57 9.57 -22.50
N TRP A 214 -21.22 10.27 -23.57
CA TRP A 214 -22.20 10.76 -24.53
C TRP A 214 -22.54 9.61 -25.47
N SER A 215 -23.80 9.21 -25.53
CA SER A 215 -24.25 8.32 -26.59
C SER A 215 -24.88 9.17 -27.68
N ALA A 216 -24.36 9.12 -28.90
CA ALA A 216 -25.02 9.75 -30.05
C ALA A 216 -25.82 8.68 -30.80
N THR A 217 -27.13 8.87 -30.98
CA THR A 217 -27.93 8.11 -31.95
C THR A 217 -28.06 8.93 -33.22
N VAL A 218 -27.76 8.31 -34.37
CA VAL A 218 -28.04 8.83 -35.71
C VAL A 218 -29.44 8.39 -36.12
#